data_AF-A0A1U6JMF0-F1
#
_entry.id   AF-A0A1U6JMF0-F1
#
_cell.length_a   1.000
_cell.length_b   1.000
_cell.length_c   1.000
_cell.angle_alpha   90.00
_cell.angle_beta   90.00
_cell.angle_gamma   90.00
#
_symmetry.space_group_name_H-M   'P 1'
#
loop_
_entity.id
_entity.type
_entity.pdbx_description
1 polymer ?
#
loop_
_entity_poly.entity_id
_entity_poly.type
_entity_poly.pdbx_seq_one_letter_code
_entity_poly.pdbx_strand_id
1 'polypeptide(L)'
;MDLFITGIILYILYITCKATLSIIIYNIEKSNKRKAICWMILSFFMPFYLGFVIFYIKEFTIKQNLNKVKENEGEIYMIKKYKKIIIKIILLSIILLGSGLYTVNKFLDTTYEYNFGNYSEARDIVEKGWIPENMPKDSSDIYNVHNLDTNVSNGFFTVKVEKLNEYKKSLEEINMEDIKDKREINSKAWRKSKEQGNSDSKVIFYGKDKNFYYEITISGKVYYWSIN
;
A
#
# COMPACT_ATOMS: atom_id res chain seq x y z
N MET A 1 -14.81 8.89 8.30
CA MET A 1 -15.45 8.36 7.07
C MET A 1 -14.75 7.05 6.74
N ASP A 2 -15.50 5.99 6.48
CA ASP A 2 -14.96 4.66 6.16
C ASP A 2 -14.02 4.75 4.93
N LEU A 3 -12.84 4.14 5.02
CA LEU A 3 -11.86 4.11 3.93
C LEU A 3 -12.45 3.46 2.67
N PHE A 4 -13.30 2.46 2.84
CA PHE A 4 -14.00 1.80 1.75
C PHE A 4 -14.98 2.75 1.06
N ILE A 5 -15.83 3.44 1.83
CA ILE A 5 -16.78 4.45 1.30
C ILE A 5 -16.02 5.56 0.58
N THR A 6 -14.89 6.01 1.14
CA THR A 6 -14.04 7.03 0.52
C THR A 6 -13.48 6.55 -0.82
N GLY A 7 -13.01 5.30 -0.90
CA GLY A 7 -12.56 4.68 -2.13
C GLY A 7 -13.64 4.61 -3.20
N ILE A 8 -14.87 4.23 -2.83
CA ILE A 8 -16.03 4.21 -3.73
C ILE A 8 -16.31 5.60 -4.30
N ILE A 9 -16.34 6.64 -3.45
CA ILE A 9 -16.59 8.02 -3.88
C ILE A 9 -15.53 8.48 -4.87
N LEU A 10 -14.25 8.22 -4.59
CA LEU A 10 -13.15 8.57 -5.49
C LEU A 10 -13.26 7.86 -6.85
N TYR A 11 -13.68 6.60 -6.85
CA TYR A 11 -13.93 5.85 -8.08
C TYR A 11 -15.11 6.41 -8.89
N ILE A 12 -16.22 6.78 -8.23
CA ILE A 12 -17.36 7.43 -8.90
C ILE A 12 -16.94 8.76 -9.54
N LEU A 13 -16.13 9.56 -8.84
CA LEU A 13 -15.59 10.81 -9.39
C LEU A 13 -14.69 10.55 -10.60
N TYR A 14 -13.85 9.51 -10.55
CA TYR A 14 -13.03 9.08 -11.68
C TYR A 14 -13.89 8.71 -12.92
N ILE A 15 -14.94 7.90 -12.73
CA ILE A 15 -15.88 7.54 -13.82
C ILE A 15 -16.57 8.78 -14.38
N THR A 16 -16.96 9.72 -13.52
CA THR A 16 -17.57 11.00 -13.92
C THR A 16 -16.62 11.79 -14.82
N CYS A 17 -15.33 11.89 -14.47
CA CYS A 17 -14.34 12.55 -15.32
C CYS A 17 -14.17 11.84 -16.69
N LYS A 18 -14.18 10.51 -16.74
CA LYS A 18 -14.16 9.77 -18.02
C LYS A 18 -15.38 10.06 -18.87
N ALA A 19 -16.57 10.12 -18.27
CA ALA A 19 -17.80 10.47 -18.96
C ALA A 19 -17.72 11.88 -19.54
N THR A 20 -17.29 12.87 -18.75
CA THR A 20 -17.11 14.25 -19.22
C THR A 20 -16.12 14.33 -20.39
N LEU A 21 -14.97 13.64 -20.29
CA LEU A 21 -13.98 13.62 -21.38
C LEU A 21 -14.56 12.99 -22.66
N SER A 22 -15.32 11.92 -22.53
CA SER A 22 -15.95 11.23 -23.67
C SER A 22 -17.02 12.11 -24.33
N ILE A 23 -17.79 12.88 -23.56
CA ILE A 23 -18.72 13.89 -24.08
C ILE A 23 -17.99 15.01 -24.82
N ILE A 24 -16.83 15.47 -24.32
CA ILE A 24 -16.01 16.47 -25.03
C ILE A 24 -15.55 15.92 -26.39
N ILE A 25 -15.06 14.68 -26.43
CA ILE A 25 -14.63 14.01 -27.68
C ILE A 25 -15.80 13.87 -28.65
N TYR A 26 -16.97 13.46 -28.15
CA TYR A 26 -18.20 13.40 -28.96
C TYR A 26 -18.49 14.76 -29.60
N ASN A 27 -18.45 15.85 -28.84
CA ASN A 27 -18.73 17.19 -29.35
C ASN A 27 -17.71 17.64 -30.40
N ILE A 28 -16.41 17.32 -30.21
CA ILE A 28 -15.35 17.63 -31.17
C ILE A 28 -15.55 16.84 -32.48
N GLU A 29 -15.80 15.54 -32.40
CA GLU A 29 -16.00 14.72 -33.61
C GLU A 29 -17.31 15.06 -34.32
N LYS A 30 -18.35 15.40 -33.58
CA LYS A 30 -19.64 15.84 -34.14
C LYS A 30 -19.47 17.16 -34.89
N SER A 31 -18.74 18.14 -34.34
CA SER A 31 -18.46 19.40 -35.05
C SER A 31 -17.66 19.18 -36.33
N ASN A 32 -16.80 18.15 -36.34
CA ASN A 32 -16.00 17.77 -37.50
C ASN A 32 -16.76 16.83 -38.47
N LYS A 33 -18.06 16.58 -38.26
CA LYS A 33 -18.90 15.68 -39.07
C LYS A 33 -18.35 14.24 -39.19
N ARG A 34 -17.67 13.74 -38.14
CA ARG A 34 -17.06 12.40 -38.07
C ARG A 34 -17.91 11.43 -37.22
N LYS A 35 -17.48 10.17 -37.13
CA LYS A 35 -18.13 9.09 -36.33
C LYS A 35 -17.99 9.33 -34.82
N ALA A 36 -18.68 10.34 -34.29
CA ALA A 36 -18.55 10.80 -32.92
C ALA A 36 -18.87 9.74 -31.85
N ILE A 37 -19.88 8.90 -32.09
CA ILE A 37 -20.30 7.85 -31.16
C ILE A 37 -19.19 6.80 -30.98
N CYS A 38 -18.53 6.37 -32.05
CA CYS A 38 -17.45 5.39 -31.97
C CYS A 38 -16.30 5.90 -31.10
N TRP A 39 -15.91 7.15 -31.27
CA TRP A 39 -14.81 7.76 -30.50
C TRP A 39 -15.17 7.98 -29.04
N MET A 40 -16.41 8.36 -28.74
CA MET A 40 -16.92 8.47 -27.37
C MET A 40 -16.88 7.13 -26.63
N ILE A 41 -17.35 6.06 -27.27
CA ILE A 41 -17.34 4.70 -26.69
C ILE A 41 -15.88 4.26 -26.48
N LEU A 42 -15.03 4.43 -27.49
CA LEU A 42 -13.62 4.04 -27.42
C LEU A 42 -12.89 4.78 -26.29
N SER A 43 -13.12 6.09 -26.13
CA SER A 43 -12.49 6.88 -25.07
C SER A 43 -12.98 6.53 -23.68
N PHE A 44 -14.26 6.13 -23.54
CA PHE A 44 -14.84 5.79 -22.26
C PHE A 44 -14.38 4.42 -21.76
N PHE A 45 -14.42 3.40 -22.63
CA PHE A 45 -14.18 2.01 -22.21
C PHE A 45 -12.70 1.61 -22.21
N MET A 46 -11.85 2.29 -22.99
CA MET A 46 -10.42 1.98 -22.98
C MET A 46 -9.81 2.27 -21.59
N PRO A 47 -8.95 1.38 -21.08
CA PRO A 47 -8.28 1.57 -19.81
C PRO A 47 -7.27 2.72 -19.89
N PHE A 48 -6.98 3.34 -18.75
CA PHE A 48 -5.92 4.35 -18.59
C PHE A 48 -5.87 5.45 -19.67
N TYR A 49 -7.03 5.90 -20.16
CA TYR A 49 -7.12 6.92 -21.20
C TYR A 49 -6.52 6.51 -22.56
N LEU A 50 -6.25 5.23 -22.82
CA LEU A 50 -5.72 4.77 -24.11
C LEU A 50 -6.58 5.22 -25.28
N GLY A 51 -7.91 5.16 -25.15
CA GLY A 51 -8.83 5.64 -26.19
C GLY A 51 -8.69 7.14 -26.44
N PHE A 52 -8.38 7.93 -25.41
CA PHE A 52 -8.07 9.35 -25.56
C PHE A 52 -6.69 9.57 -26.20
N VAL A 53 -5.67 8.80 -25.82
CA VAL A 53 -4.33 8.89 -26.44
C VAL A 53 -4.42 8.58 -27.93
N ILE A 54 -5.13 7.50 -28.30
CA ILE A 54 -5.37 7.13 -29.70
C ILE A 54 -6.10 8.26 -30.43
N PHE A 55 -7.15 8.83 -29.81
CA PHE A 55 -7.85 9.99 -30.35
C PHE A 55 -6.90 11.18 -30.58
N TYR A 56 -6.05 11.50 -29.61
CA TYR A 56 -5.12 12.62 -29.70
C TYR A 56 -4.04 12.42 -30.78
N ILE A 57 -3.50 11.20 -30.90
CA ILE A 57 -2.55 10.83 -31.96
C ILE A 57 -3.22 10.99 -33.32
N LYS A 58 -4.44 10.46 -33.50
CA LYS A 58 -5.21 10.59 -34.73
C LYS A 58 -5.43 12.06 -35.09
N GLU A 59 -5.82 12.91 -34.14
CA GLU A 59 -5.99 14.35 -34.38
C GLU A 59 -4.65 15.04 -34.71
N PHE A 60 -3.54 14.65 -34.08
CA PHE A 60 -2.21 15.16 -34.41
C PHE A 60 -1.76 14.78 -35.83
N THR A 61 -1.96 13.53 -36.23
CA THR A 61 -1.66 13.03 -37.58
C THR A 61 -2.50 13.75 -38.64
N ILE A 62 -3.80 13.91 -38.40
CA ILE A 62 -4.70 14.66 -39.29
C ILE A 62 -4.21 16.11 -39.43
N LYS A 63 -3.84 16.77 -38.34
CA LYS A 63 -3.33 18.15 -38.36
C LYS A 63 -2.02 18.29 -39.15
N GLN A 64 -1.09 17.34 -39.03
CA GLN A 64 0.15 17.37 -39.83
C GLN A 64 -0.13 17.22 -41.33
N ASN A 65 -1.12 16.40 -41.69
CA ASN A 65 -1.54 16.24 -43.08
C ASN A 65 -2.30 17.45 -43.62
N LEU A 66 -3.14 18.10 -42.79
CA LEU A 66 -3.88 19.31 -43.16
C LEU A 66 -3.00 20.56 -43.22
N ASN A 67 -1.92 20.68 -42.44
CA ASN A 67 -0.98 21.81 -42.62
C ASN A 67 -0.29 21.82 -44.01
N LYS A 68 -0.42 20.74 -44.80
CA LYS A 68 -0.02 20.69 -46.23
C LYS A 68 -1.13 21.16 -47.19
N VAL A 69 -2.38 21.30 -46.75
CA VAL A 69 -3.55 21.69 -47.56
C VAL A 69 -4.29 22.79 -46.82
N LYS A 70 -4.18 24.04 -47.29
CA LYS A 70 -4.82 25.23 -46.68
C LYS A 70 -6.35 25.12 -46.70
N GLU A 71 -6.95 24.36 -45.80
CA GLU A 71 -8.39 24.34 -45.56
C GLU A 71 -8.66 23.77 -44.15
N ASN A 72 -9.49 24.49 -43.38
CA ASN A 72 -9.98 24.23 -42.01
C ASN A 72 -9.33 24.97 -40.84
N GLU A 73 -9.43 26.31 -40.83
CA GLU A 73 -9.17 27.13 -39.64
C GLU A 73 -10.12 26.81 -38.46
N GLY A 74 -11.35 26.36 -38.74
CA GLY A 74 -12.36 26.02 -37.73
C GLY A 74 -12.07 24.76 -36.91
N GLU A 75 -11.54 23.70 -37.53
CA GLU A 75 -11.22 22.43 -36.84
C GLU A 75 -10.04 22.60 -35.85
N ILE A 76 -9.04 23.41 -36.23
CA ILE A 76 -7.84 23.68 -35.41
C ILE A 76 -8.17 24.51 -34.17
N TYR A 77 -9.18 25.39 -34.25
CA TYR A 77 -9.60 26.27 -33.15
C TYR A 77 -10.17 25.48 -31.97
N MET A 78 -11.03 24.48 -32.23
CA MET A 78 -11.71 23.72 -31.19
C MET A 78 -10.75 22.86 -30.36
N ILE A 79 -9.79 22.19 -30.98
CA ILE A 79 -8.77 21.39 -30.27
C ILE A 79 -7.93 22.29 -29.36
N LYS A 80 -7.53 23.48 -29.83
CA LYS A 80 -6.78 24.45 -29.02
C LYS A 80 -7.62 24.96 -27.83
N LYS A 81 -8.92 25.20 -28.03
CA LYS A 81 -9.87 25.65 -26.99
C LYS A 81 -9.99 24.63 -25.86
N TYR A 82 -10.18 23.36 -26.18
CA TYR A 82 -10.39 22.32 -25.17
C TYR A 82 -9.10 21.72 -24.60
N LYS A 83 -7.93 21.93 -25.23
CA LYS A 83 -6.65 21.34 -24.80
C LYS A 83 -6.37 21.54 -23.30
N LYS A 84 -6.51 22.76 -22.79
CA LYS A 84 -6.25 23.07 -21.37
C LYS A 84 -7.24 22.37 -20.44
N ILE A 85 -8.51 22.30 -20.83
CA ILE A 85 -9.58 21.66 -20.05
C ILE A 85 -9.35 20.15 -20.00
N ILE A 86 -9.07 19.55 -21.16
CA ILE A 86 -8.80 18.11 -21.30
C ILE A 86 -7.60 17.69 -20.43
N ILE A 87 -6.49 18.43 -20.48
CA ILE A 87 -5.30 18.13 -19.66
C ILE A 87 -5.65 18.17 -18.16
N LYS A 88 -6.41 19.17 -17.72
CA LYS A 88 -6.85 19.27 -16.30
C LYS A 88 -7.72 18.09 -15.88
N ILE A 89 -8.67 17.68 -16.72
CA ILE A 89 -9.55 16.53 -16.44
C ILE A 89 -8.72 15.24 -16.32
N ILE A 90 -7.75 15.02 -17.22
CA ILE A 90 -6.87 13.84 -17.19
C ILE A 90 -6.03 13.82 -15.90
N LEU A 91 -5.37 14.94 -15.56
CA LEU A 91 -4.57 15.03 -14.33
C LEU A 91 -5.42 14.77 -13.08
N LEU A 92 -6.60 15.40 -12.99
CA LEU A 92 -7.51 15.18 -11.88
C LEU A 92 -7.92 13.71 -11.78
N SER A 93 -8.21 13.07 -12.90
CA SER A 93 -8.66 11.68 -12.90
C SER A 93 -7.56 10.69 -12.50
N ILE A 94 -6.30 10.95 -12.88
CA ILE A 94 -5.15 10.15 -12.45
C ILE A 94 -5.01 10.22 -10.93
N ILE A 95 -5.13 11.43 -10.37
CA ILE A 95 -5.09 11.64 -8.92
C ILE A 95 -6.24 10.88 -8.24
N LEU A 96 -7.47 11.03 -8.74
CA LEU A 96 -8.65 10.34 -8.17
C LEU A 96 -8.51 8.82 -8.21
N LEU A 97 -8.06 8.27 -9.33
CA LEU A 97 -7.84 6.82 -9.46
C LEU A 97 -6.74 6.33 -8.51
N GLY A 98 -5.60 7.04 -8.46
CA GLY A 98 -4.50 6.69 -7.56
C GLY A 98 -4.91 6.74 -6.09
N SER A 99 -5.62 7.80 -5.67
CA SER A 99 -6.14 7.93 -4.31
C SER A 99 -7.21 6.88 -4.00
N GLY A 100 -8.09 6.55 -4.95
CA GLY A 100 -9.10 5.50 -4.81
C GLY A 100 -8.45 4.13 -4.59
N LEU A 101 -7.47 3.76 -5.43
CA LEU A 101 -6.72 2.52 -5.28
C LEU A 101 -5.96 2.46 -3.96
N TYR A 102 -5.32 3.57 -3.55
CA TYR A 102 -4.62 3.65 -2.27
C TYR A 102 -5.55 3.43 -1.06
N THR A 103 -6.72 4.07 -1.07
CA THR A 103 -7.69 3.95 0.03
C THR A 103 -8.29 2.55 0.13
N VAL A 104 -8.63 1.93 -1.01
CA VAL A 104 -9.10 0.54 -1.06
C VAL A 104 -8.00 -0.41 -0.60
N ASN A 105 -6.76 -0.24 -1.06
CA ASN A 105 -5.64 -1.09 -0.64
C ASN A 105 -5.39 -0.98 0.87
N LYS A 106 -5.51 0.21 1.44
CA LYS A 106 -5.39 0.42 2.88
C LYS A 106 -6.56 -0.20 3.67
N PHE A 107 -7.76 -0.22 3.09
CA PHE A 107 -8.90 -0.90 3.70
C PHE A 107 -8.73 -2.42 3.69
N LEU A 108 -8.13 -2.97 2.63
CA LEU A 108 -7.80 -4.38 2.51
C LEU A 108 -6.52 -4.78 3.26
N ASP A 109 -5.82 -3.84 3.90
CA ASP A 109 -4.63 -4.17 4.69
C ASP A 109 -5.07 -4.90 5.97
N THR A 110 -4.76 -6.19 6.01
CA THR A 110 -5.03 -7.09 7.13
C THR A 110 -3.88 -7.14 8.11
N THR A 111 -2.91 -6.23 7.98
CA THR A 111 -1.78 -6.07 8.88
C THR A 111 -2.13 -5.10 10.01
N TYR A 112 -2.02 -5.58 11.24
CA TYR A 112 -2.29 -4.82 12.45
C TYR A 112 -1.01 -4.64 13.24
N GLU A 113 -0.81 -3.44 13.76
CA GLU A 113 0.31 -3.10 14.64
C GLU A 113 -0.24 -2.74 16.02
N TYR A 114 0.35 -3.32 17.07
CA TYR A 114 -0.01 -3.11 18.45
C TYR A 114 1.20 -2.66 19.27
N ASN A 115 0.99 -1.72 20.18
CA ASN A 115 1.98 -1.25 21.13
C ASN A 115 1.38 -1.28 22.54
N PHE A 116 2.07 -1.90 23.49
CA PHE A 116 1.64 -2.01 24.87
C PHE A 116 2.76 -1.63 25.82
N GLY A 117 2.42 -0.97 26.92
CA GLY A 117 3.39 -0.60 27.95
C GLY A 117 3.85 -1.80 28.77
N ASN A 118 3.00 -2.82 28.93
CA ASN A 118 3.23 -3.98 29.80
C ASN A 118 2.40 -5.20 29.38
N TYR A 119 2.70 -6.35 29.99
CA TYR A 119 2.03 -7.62 29.72
C TYR A 119 0.51 -7.57 29.94
N SER A 120 0.03 -6.85 30.96
CA SER A 120 -1.41 -6.80 31.27
C SER A 120 -2.22 -6.18 30.13
N GLU A 121 -1.66 -5.17 29.48
CA GLU A 121 -2.28 -4.53 28.31
C GLU A 121 -2.21 -5.41 27.05
N ALA A 122 -1.18 -6.24 26.93
CA ALA A 122 -0.98 -7.14 25.79
C ALA A 122 -1.77 -8.46 25.89
N ARG A 123 -2.43 -8.72 27.03
CA ARG A 123 -3.01 -10.03 27.38
C ARG A 123 -3.95 -10.59 26.31
N ASP A 124 -4.86 -9.79 25.78
CA ASP A 124 -5.82 -10.22 24.76
C ASP A 124 -5.13 -10.67 23.46
N ILE A 125 -3.97 -10.08 23.15
CA ILE A 125 -3.18 -10.43 21.96
C ILE A 125 -2.33 -11.68 22.21
N VAL A 126 -1.86 -11.87 23.45
CA VAL A 126 -1.21 -13.12 23.88
C VAL A 126 -2.19 -14.29 23.82
N GLU A 127 -3.42 -14.12 24.32
CA GLU A 127 -4.46 -15.17 24.29
C GLU A 127 -4.90 -15.55 22.86
N LYS A 128 -4.69 -14.66 21.89
CA LYS A 128 -4.88 -14.94 20.44
C LYS A 128 -3.70 -15.69 19.81
N GLY A 129 -2.59 -15.89 20.54
CA GLY A 129 -1.39 -16.53 20.04
C GLY A 129 -0.57 -15.68 19.06
N TRP A 130 -0.80 -14.36 19.00
CA TRP A 130 -0.03 -13.46 18.13
C TRP A 130 1.27 -12.98 18.81
N ILE A 131 1.28 -12.97 20.14
CA ILE A 131 2.46 -12.72 20.97
C ILE A 131 2.79 -14.02 21.73
N PRO A 132 4.08 -14.34 21.94
CA PRO A 132 4.51 -15.44 22.78
C PRO A 132 3.82 -15.56 24.14
N GLU A 133 3.23 -16.72 24.43
CA GLU A 133 2.64 -17.01 25.75
C GLU A 133 3.70 -17.11 26.86
N ASN A 134 4.92 -17.53 26.52
CA ASN A 134 6.03 -17.66 27.46
C ASN A 134 6.70 -16.32 27.81
N MET A 135 6.21 -15.19 27.27
CA MET A 135 6.71 -13.85 27.58
C MET A 135 6.61 -13.58 29.09
N PRO A 136 7.69 -13.12 29.75
CA PRO A 136 7.67 -12.81 31.18
C PRO A 136 6.59 -11.78 31.53
N LYS A 137 5.86 -12.00 32.63
CA LYS A 137 4.74 -11.13 33.05
C LYS A 137 5.16 -9.70 33.41
N ASP A 138 6.43 -9.47 33.71
CA ASP A 138 6.99 -8.16 33.97
C ASP A 138 7.68 -7.53 32.76
N SER A 139 7.42 -8.05 31.55
CA SER A 139 7.90 -7.46 30.31
C SER A 139 7.27 -6.09 30.06
N SER A 140 8.06 -5.19 29.47
CA SER A 140 7.65 -3.84 29.08
C SER A 140 7.96 -3.57 27.62
N ASP A 141 7.44 -2.46 27.08
CA ASP A 141 7.71 -2.02 25.71
C ASP A 141 7.45 -3.15 24.69
N ILE A 142 6.18 -3.56 24.62
CA ILE A 142 5.75 -4.70 23.83
C ILE A 142 5.19 -4.18 22.51
N TYR A 143 5.78 -4.65 21.42
CA TYR A 143 5.33 -4.38 20.08
C TYR A 143 4.97 -5.67 19.37
N ASN A 144 3.88 -5.64 18.62
CA ASN A 144 3.45 -6.73 17.76
C ASN A 144 3.02 -6.19 16.41
N VAL A 145 3.44 -6.86 15.35
CA VAL A 145 2.80 -6.76 14.05
C VAL A 145 2.27 -8.13 13.66
N HIS A 146 1.04 -8.18 13.18
CA HIS A 146 0.36 -9.41 12.82
C HIS A 146 -0.43 -9.21 11.53
N ASN A 147 -0.38 -10.19 10.64
CA ASN A 147 -1.16 -10.18 9.40
C ASN A 147 -2.22 -11.29 9.46
N LEU A 148 -3.50 -10.92 9.42
CA LEU A 148 -4.60 -11.89 9.58
C LEU A 148 -4.67 -12.92 8.44
N ASP A 149 -4.27 -12.56 7.22
CA ASP A 149 -4.40 -13.45 6.06
C ASP A 149 -3.34 -14.55 6.05
N THR A 150 -2.10 -14.19 6.40
CA THR A 150 -0.95 -15.10 6.42
C THR A 150 -0.74 -15.77 7.78
N ASN A 151 -1.44 -15.27 8.80
CA ASN A 151 -1.26 -15.61 10.21
C ASN A 151 0.19 -15.42 10.71
N VAL A 152 1.01 -14.66 9.99
CA VAL A 152 2.40 -14.37 10.38
C VAL A 152 2.39 -13.28 11.44
N SER A 153 3.28 -13.39 12.41
CA SER A 153 3.51 -12.34 13.40
C SER A 153 4.97 -12.19 13.74
N ASN A 154 5.39 -10.95 14.00
CA ASN A 154 6.68 -10.64 14.56
C ASN A 154 6.59 -9.41 15.46
N GLY A 155 7.57 -9.22 16.31
CA GLY A 155 7.53 -8.12 17.26
C GLY A 155 8.69 -8.16 18.23
N PHE A 156 8.56 -7.38 19.30
CA PHE A 156 9.54 -7.39 20.36
C PHE A 156 8.89 -7.12 21.72
N PHE A 157 9.61 -7.45 22.78
CA PHE A 157 9.34 -7.00 24.13
C PHE A 157 10.66 -6.84 24.89
N THR A 158 10.62 -6.12 26.00
CA THR A 158 11.79 -5.92 26.86
C THR A 158 11.62 -6.72 28.15
N VAL A 159 12.60 -7.58 28.42
CA VAL A 159 12.76 -8.32 29.66
C VAL A 159 13.80 -7.62 30.52
N LYS A 160 13.61 -7.62 31.85
CA LYS A 160 14.64 -7.12 32.77
C LYS A 160 15.92 -7.92 32.63
N VAL A 161 17.07 -7.24 32.54
CA VAL A 161 18.39 -7.86 32.32
C VAL A 161 18.68 -8.95 33.35
N GLU A 162 18.32 -8.73 34.61
CA GLU A 162 18.47 -9.69 35.72
C GLU A 162 17.71 -11.01 35.52
N LYS A 163 16.64 -11.01 34.72
CA LYS A 163 15.80 -12.19 34.42
C LYS A 163 16.14 -12.85 33.09
N LEU A 164 17.06 -12.30 32.31
CA LEU A 164 17.41 -12.85 30.99
C LEU A 164 17.89 -14.30 31.06
N ASN A 165 18.68 -14.66 32.08
CA ASN A 165 19.18 -16.01 32.22
C ASN A 165 18.07 -17.02 32.53
N GLU A 166 17.03 -16.59 33.26
CA GLU A 166 15.85 -17.42 33.51
C GLU A 166 15.03 -17.58 32.23
N TYR A 167 14.80 -16.48 31.51
CA TYR A 167 14.05 -16.50 30.26
C TYR A 167 14.75 -17.34 29.17
N LYS A 168 16.08 -17.24 29.03
CA LYS A 168 16.83 -18.10 28.09
C LYS A 168 16.64 -19.59 28.36
N LYS A 169 16.57 -19.99 29.64
CA LYS A 169 16.38 -21.40 30.02
C LYS A 169 15.00 -21.94 29.67
N SER A 170 14.00 -21.08 29.42
CA SER A 170 12.68 -21.53 28.97
C SER A 170 12.61 -21.75 27.46
N LEU A 171 13.67 -21.44 26.72
CA LEU A 171 13.76 -21.57 25.27
C LEU A 171 14.69 -22.71 24.86
N GLU A 172 14.41 -23.32 23.72
CA GLU A 172 15.35 -24.22 23.05
C GLU A 172 16.37 -23.37 22.29
N GLU A 173 17.66 -23.54 22.59
CA GLU A 173 18.74 -22.83 21.89
C GLU A 173 18.87 -23.31 20.43
N ILE A 174 19.06 -22.36 19.52
CA ILE A 174 19.17 -22.60 18.08
C ILE A 174 20.30 -21.78 17.45
N ASN A 175 20.62 -22.06 16.19
CA ASN A 175 21.59 -21.27 15.46
C ASN A 175 20.93 -20.07 14.78
N MET A 176 21.70 -19.01 14.55
CA MET A 176 21.24 -17.84 13.79
C MET A 176 20.72 -18.20 12.40
N GLU A 177 21.31 -19.23 11.77
CA GLU A 177 20.91 -19.69 10.43
C GLU A 177 19.46 -20.17 10.40
N ASP A 178 18.95 -20.68 11.52
CA ASP A 178 17.56 -21.10 11.64
C ASP A 178 16.57 -19.94 11.57
N ILE A 179 17.02 -18.68 11.65
CA ILE A 179 16.18 -17.46 11.65
C ILE A 179 16.29 -16.67 10.33
N LYS A 180 17.36 -16.87 9.55
CA LYS A 180 17.68 -16.03 8.37
C LYS A 180 16.60 -16.02 7.28
N ASP A 181 15.88 -17.13 7.11
CA ASP A 181 14.90 -17.31 6.03
C ASP A 181 13.44 -17.19 6.52
N LYS A 182 13.21 -16.59 7.69
CA LYS A 182 11.86 -16.52 8.26
C LYS A 182 11.02 -15.42 7.62
N ARG A 183 9.73 -15.74 7.50
CA ARG A 183 8.72 -14.78 7.03
C ARG A 183 8.58 -13.68 8.06
N GLU A 184 9.00 -12.49 7.68
CA GLU A 184 8.89 -11.28 8.49
C GLU A 184 7.89 -10.34 7.83
N ILE A 185 6.98 -9.76 8.60
CA ILE A 185 6.18 -8.64 8.13
C ILE A 185 7.09 -7.42 8.11
N ASN A 186 7.50 -7.04 6.91
CA ASN A 186 8.33 -5.87 6.67
C ASN A 186 7.50 -4.58 6.76
N SER A 187 7.03 -4.26 7.96
CA SER A 187 6.35 -3.00 8.24
C SER A 187 7.38 -1.88 8.45
N LYS A 188 7.01 -0.64 8.08
CA LYS A 188 7.89 0.53 8.27
C LYS A 188 8.20 0.77 9.75
N ALA A 189 7.25 0.51 10.64
CA ALA A 189 7.42 0.66 12.08
C ALA A 189 8.35 -0.42 12.64
N TRP A 190 8.16 -1.68 12.21
CA TRP A 190 9.04 -2.78 12.55
C TRP A 190 10.49 -2.51 12.12
N ARG A 191 10.71 -2.10 10.86
CA ARG A 191 12.06 -1.78 10.36
C ARG A 191 12.73 -0.67 11.18
N LYS A 192 12.00 0.41 11.47
CA LYS A 192 12.51 1.49 12.33
C LYS A 192 12.87 1.00 13.73
N SER A 193 12.04 0.14 14.32
CA SER A 193 12.27 -0.39 15.67
C SER A 193 13.50 -1.30 15.74
N LYS A 194 13.75 -2.06 14.66
CA LYS A 194 14.93 -2.93 14.49
C LYS A 194 16.19 -2.11 14.25
N GLU A 195 16.12 -1.10 13.38
CA GLU A 195 17.22 -0.15 13.12
C GLU A 195 17.61 0.65 14.38
N GLN A 196 16.64 1.13 15.15
CA GLN A 196 16.89 1.85 16.41
C GLN A 196 17.42 0.92 17.51
N GLY A 197 16.92 -0.31 17.61
CA GLY A 197 17.41 -1.28 18.60
C GLY A 197 18.79 -1.87 18.28
N ASN A 198 19.15 -1.95 16.99
CA ASN A 198 20.44 -2.48 16.54
C ASN A 198 21.61 -1.50 16.66
N SER A 199 21.35 -0.21 16.91
CA SER A 199 22.44 0.76 17.08
C SER A 199 23.30 0.47 18.33
N ASP A 200 22.74 -0.16 19.38
CA ASP A 200 23.39 -0.26 20.69
C ASP A 200 23.36 -1.65 21.36
N SER A 201 22.77 -2.69 20.78
CA SER A 201 22.56 -3.95 21.50
C SER A 201 23.08 -5.20 20.77
N LYS A 202 24.22 -5.72 21.24
CA LYS A 202 24.79 -7.00 20.80
C LYS A 202 23.82 -8.15 21.09
N VAL A 203 23.54 -8.98 20.08
CA VAL A 203 22.78 -10.24 20.24
C VAL A 203 23.60 -11.23 21.07
N ILE A 204 22.96 -11.84 22.06
CA ILE A 204 23.61 -12.76 23.01
C ILE A 204 22.97 -14.15 23.06
N PHE A 205 21.83 -14.37 22.41
CA PHE A 205 21.16 -15.67 22.39
C PHE A 205 20.12 -15.75 21.26
N TYR A 206 20.01 -16.91 20.65
CA TYR A 206 18.94 -17.27 19.74
C TYR A 206 18.21 -18.48 20.31
N GLY A 207 16.87 -18.40 20.33
CA GLY A 207 16.05 -19.45 20.89
C GLY A 207 14.81 -19.71 20.05
N LYS A 208 14.13 -20.81 20.32
CA LYS A 208 12.78 -21.07 19.82
C LYS A 208 11.91 -21.69 20.90
N ASP A 209 10.61 -21.62 20.70
CA ASP A 209 9.64 -22.49 21.33
C ASP A 209 8.76 -23.17 20.27
N LYS A 210 7.56 -23.62 20.64
CA LYS A 210 6.63 -24.30 19.74
C LYS A 210 6.16 -23.41 18.58
N ASN A 211 6.00 -22.10 18.83
CA ASN A 211 5.29 -21.19 17.95
C ASN A 211 6.16 -20.03 17.46
N PHE A 212 7.30 -19.76 18.10
CA PHE A 212 8.12 -18.59 17.81
C PHE A 212 9.63 -18.88 17.82
N TYR A 213 10.34 -18.15 16.98
CA TYR A 213 11.78 -17.91 17.05
C TYR A 213 12.06 -16.64 17.84
N TYR A 214 13.23 -16.58 18.47
CA TYR A 214 13.66 -15.49 19.34
C TYR A 214 15.09 -15.04 19.07
N GLU A 215 15.31 -13.73 19.14
CA GLU A 215 16.62 -13.10 19.19
C GLU A 215 16.69 -12.22 20.43
N ILE A 216 17.65 -12.47 21.32
CA ILE A 216 17.78 -11.76 22.60
C ILE A 216 19.05 -10.94 22.60
N THR A 217 18.92 -9.66 22.92
CA THR A 217 20.05 -8.73 23.03
C THR A 217 20.51 -8.53 24.47
N ILE A 218 21.71 -7.98 24.64
CA ILE A 218 22.28 -7.66 25.96
C ILE A 218 21.48 -6.61 26.75
N SER A 219 20.67 -5.79 26.08
CA SER A 219 19.85 -4.77 26.73
C SER A 219 18.56 -5.32 27.33
N GLY A 220 18.25 -6.60 27.12
CA GLY A 220 16.99 -7.18 27.55
C GLY A 220 15.91 -7.20 26.48
N LYS A 221 16.18 -6.65 25.29
CA LYS A 221 15.23 -6.66 24.18
C LYS A 221 15.18 -8.04 23.54
N VAL A 222 13.98 -8.56 23.38
CA VAL A 222 13.68 -9.86 22.77
C VAL A 222 12.84 -9.61 21.53
N TYR A 223 13.39 -9.93 20.37
CA TYR A 223 12.66 -9.98 19.11
C TYR A 223 12.10 -11.38 18.90
N TYR A 224 10.91 -11.48 18.32
CA TYR A 224 10.28 -12.76 18.00
C TYR A 224 9.66 -12.79 16.61
N TRP A 225 9.57 -14.00 16.04
CA TRP A 225 8.94 -14.30 14.75
C TRP A 225 8.17 -15.61 14.83
N SER A 226 6.92 -15.64 14.34
CA SER A 226 6.09 -16.86 14.30
C SER A 226 6.70 -17.92 13.39
N ILE A 227 6.58 -19.20 13.76
CA ILE A 227 7.21 -20.34 13.07
C ILE A 227 6.48 -20.78 11.79
N ASN A 228 5.20 -20.40 11.58
CA ASN A 228 4.31 -20.86 10.49
C ASN A 228 4.97 -21.42 9.22
#